data_AF-A0A9W9DWW7-F1
#
_entry.id   AF-A0A9W9DWW7-F1
#
_cell.length_a   1.000
_cell.length_b   1.000
_cell.length_c   1.000
_cell.angle_alpha   90.00
_cell.angle_beta   90.00
_cell.angle_gamma   90.00
#
_symmetry.space_group_name_H-M   'P 1'
#
loop_
_entity.id
_entity.type
_entity.pdbx_description
1 polymer ?
#
loop_
_entity_poly.entity_id
_entity_poly.type
_entity_poly.pdbx_seq_one_letter_code
_entity_poly.pdbx_strand_id
1 'polypeptide(L)'
;MLNQLLDRFYPAKYRRRIGLSGLDYCGKTTLINKLKYGKVIETIPTIGLIFTTANVNVPTSEGILRCTVWETGAPGCSPQSYRNLIKSVLTPSAAIIWLVDGRDRDRLEESAEELESVMEPGGAHTLSVTAPILILATKQDLPNAVPLEDIRRKFNRAISGRKAVIFGISLVQEGSDGLLSAFDWLEAALKNAPSSEPSTVPSNSSNLPSDPEGSFEKKLSSWISRAETDSSQEEFLSQFHAINLPSWDHYTHIRLAYVILTTFGRQKGKDMIFNGIEKYIRSSPQTRGRTFHVTMTYFWIQLVHFGICNMPSSLPDTDTTKEESHKDTYSSDADVTTVAESYRSFSSTSSFTLLPSPQTEFAGFLLLNPFVAQPNLWEEYYSKDVIMSPEAKKGMVLPDKKSLPSLVYHTIKR
;
A
#
# COMPACT_ATOMS: atom_id res chain seq x y z
N MET A 1 10.66 -3.87 -14.57
CA MET A 1 9.65 -4.94 -14.46
C MET A 1 8.53 -4.55 -13.48
N LEU A 2 8.84 -4.14 -12.24
CA LEU A 2 7.82 -3.74 -11.26
C LEU A 2 6.87 -2.65 -11.75
N ASN A 3 7.36 -1.58 -12.38
CA ASN A 3 6.51 -0.49 -12.87
C ASN A 3 5.52 -0.96 -13.95
N GLN A 4 5.93 -1.86 -14.84
CA GLN A 4 5.04 -2.46 -15.83
C GLN A 4 3.96 -3.32 -15.15
N LEU A 5 4.30 -4.03 -14.07
CA LEU A 5 3.33 -4.78 -13.27
C LEU A 5 2.38 -3.82 -12.54
N LEU A 6 2.88 -2.75 -11.92
CA LEU A 6 2.09 -1.73 -11.24
C LEU A 6 1.10 -1.06 -12.18
N ASP A 7 1.54 -0.65 -13.37
CA ASP A 7 0.67 -0.03 -14.37
C ASP A 7 -0.34 -1.04 -14.95
N ARG A 8 0.01 -2.33 -15.00
CA ARG A 8 -0.90 -3.39 -15.45
C ARG A 8 -2.00 -3.69 -14.42
N PHE A 9 -1.64 -3.83 -13.14
CA PHE A 9 -2.61 -4.18 -12.08
C PHE A 9 -3.38 -2.96 -11.56
N TYR A 10 -2.77 -1.78 -11.61
CA TYR A 10 -3.32 -0.53 -11.08
C TYR A 10 -3.05 0.63 -12.06
N PRO A 11 -3.65 0.59 -13.27
CA PRO A 11 -3.50 1.68 -14.22
C PRO A 11 -3.99 2.98 -13.59
N ALA A 12 -3.23 4.06 -13.77
CA ALA A 12 -3.63 5.36 -13.26
C ALA A 12 -4.94 5.79 -13.96
N LYS A 13 -6.03 5.94 -13.19
CA LYS A 13 -7.32 6.42 -13.69
C LYS A 13 -7.19 7.81 -14.30
N TYR A 14 -6.35 8.64 -13.70
CA TYR A 14 -6.01 9.97 -14.20
C TYR A 14 -4.59 9.99 -14.75
N ARG A 15 -4.35 10.77 -15.81
CA ARG A 15 -3.02 10.95 -16.42
C ARG A 15 -1.94 11.44 -15.44
N ARG A 16 -2.33 12.01 -14.29
CA ARG A 16 -1.42 12.60 -13.30
C ARG A 16 -1.25 11.64 -12.12
N ARG A 17 -0.14 10.89 -12.15
CA ARG A 17 0.36 10.08 -11.03
C ARG A 17 1.14 10.96 -10.05
N ILE A 18 0.77 10.95 -8.78
CA ILE A 18 1.46 11.70 -7.72
C ILE A 18 2.01 10.70 -6.71
N GLY A 19 3.31 10.77 -6.42
CA GLY A 19 3.93 9.96 -5.39
C GLY A 19 3.73 10.60 -4.02
N LEU A 20 3.28 9.84 -3.03
CA LEU A 20 3.14 10.29 -1.65
C LEU A 20 4.02 9.45 -0.73
N SER A 21 4.94 10.11 -0.03
CA SER A 21 5.90 9.43 0.86
C SER A 21 6.28 10.30 2.07
N GLY A 22 7.11 9.75 2.96
CA GLY A 22 7.47 10.32 4.26
C GLY A 22 7.49 9.27 5.37
N LEU A 23 8.08 9.59 6.52
CA LEU A 23 8.20 8.67 7.67
C LEU A 23 6.85 8.21 8.23
N ASP A 24 6.85 7.21 9.09
CA ASP A 24 5.66 6.80 9.86
C ASP A 24 5.12 7.96 10.71
N TYR A 25 3.81 7.96 10.95
CA TYR A 25 3.09 8.97 11.74
C TYR A 25 3.09 10.42 11.21
N CYS A 26 3.71 10.71 10.06
CA CYS A 26 3.71 12.06 9.48
C CYS A 26 2.36 12.49 8.84
N GLY A 27 1.39 11.58 8.71
CA GLY A 27 0.02 11.91 8.28
C GLY A 27 -0.35 11.59 6.83
N LYS A 28 0.39 10.71 6.13
CA LYS A 28 0.13 10.33 4.72
C LYS A 28 -1.30 9.83 4.48
N THR A 29 -1.69 8.79 5.20
CA THR A 29 -3.03 8.20 5.08
C THR A 29 -4.11 9.19 5.51
N THR A 30 -3.83 10.03 6.50
CA THR A 30 -4.72 11.11 6.95
C THR A 30 -4.97 12.14 5.84
N LEU A 31 -3.93 12.54 5.10
CA LEU A 31 -4.04 13.44 3.96
C LEU A 31 -4.90 12.82 2.85
N ILE A 32 -4.65 11.56 2.48
CA ILE A 32 -5.45 10.86 1.47
C ILE A 32 -6.92 10.82 1.89
N ASN A 33 -7.21 10.42 3.13
CA ASN A 33 -8.58 10.34 3.63
C ASN A 33 -9.27 11.71 3.64
N LYS A 34 -8.56 12.77 4.01
CA LYS A 34 -9.08 14.14 3.93
C LYS A 34 -9.43 14.52 2.49
N LEU A 35 -8.59 14.17 1.52
CA LEU A 35 -8.84 14.44 0.10
C LEU A 35 -9.97 13.59 -0.50
N LYS A 36 -10.15 12.34 -0.04
CA LYS A 36 -11.22 11.45 -0.51
C LYS A 36 -12.58 11.79 0.08
N TYR A 37 -12.63 12.03 1.39
CA TYR A 37 -13.88 12.09 2.15
C TYR A 37 -14.22 13.49 2.65
N GLY A 38 -13.36 14.49 2.39
CA GLY A 38 -13.51 15.86 2.88
C GLY A 38 -13.29 16.01 4.40
N LYS A 39 -13.02 14.93 5.12
CA LYS A 39 -12.86 14.91 6.58
C LYS A 39 -11.69 14.06 7.02
N VAL A 40 -11.10 14.43 8.16
CA VAL A 40 -10.10 13.60 8.83
C VAL A 40 -10.80 12.38 9.42
N ILE A 41 -10.34 11.20 9.02
CA ILE A 41 -10.74 9.92 9.59
C ILE A 41 -9.56 9.42 10.43
N GLU A 42 -9.84 8.87 11.60
CA GLU A 42 -8.81 8.23 12.43
C GLU A 42 -8.16 7.09 11.65
N THR A 43 -6.84 7.11 11.60
CA THR A 43 -6.04 6.14 10.84
C THR A 43 -5.21 5.31 11.80
N ILE A 44 -5.12 4.02 11.53
CA ILE A 44 -4.17 3.14 12.21
C ILE A 44 -2.82 3.28 11.49
N PRO A 45 -1.69 3.36 12.23
CA PRO A 45 -0.37 3.50 11.62
C PRO A 45 -0.12 2.41 10.57
N THR A 46 0.30 2.83 9.37
CA THR A 46 0.68 1.92 8.29
C THR A 46 1.90 1.12 8.72
N ILE A 47 1.80 -0.20 8.69
CA ILE A 47 2.85 -1.10 9.16
C ILE A 47 3.55 -1.76 7.98
N GLY A 48 4.87 -1.62 7.96
CA GLY A 48 5.73 -2.17 6.90
C GLY A 48 5.62 -1.40 5.58
N LEU A 49 6.16 -2.00 4.52
CA LEU A 49 6.12 -1.44 3.17
C LEU A 49 4.81 -1.82 2.47
N ILE A 50 3.78 -0.99 2.64
CA ILE A 50 2.53 -1.10 1.88
C ILE A 50 2.53 -0.05 0.77
N PHE A 51 2.02 -0.41 -0.41
CA PHE A 51 1.65 0.55 -1.43
C PHE A 51 0.14 0.68 -1.49
N THR A 52 -0.37 1.90 -1.47
CA THR A 52 -1.79 2.16 -1.69
C THR A 52 -1.95 3.08 -2.89
N THR A 53 -3.04 2.91 -3.63
CA THR A 53 -3.42 3.81 -4.72
C THR A 53 -4.78 4.43 -4.43
N ALA A 54 -4.89 5.72 -4.71
CA ALA A 54 -6.04 6.52 -4.36
C ALA A 54 -6.33 7.54 -5.46
N ASN A 55 -7.51 7.48 -6.04
CA ASN A 55 -8.05 8.59 -6.81
C ASN A 55 -8.49 9.68 -5.85
N VAL A 56 -8.00 10.89 -6.05
CA VAL A 56 -8.29 12.03 -5.18
C VAL A 56 -8.59 13.28 -5.98
N ASN A 57 -9.45 14.12 -5.41
CA ASN A 57 -9.75 15.46 -5.88
C ASN A 57 -8.95 16.44 -5.02
N VAL A 58 -7.90 17.01 -5.59
CA VAL A 58 -7.07 18.01 -4.90
C VAL A 58 -7.66 19.40 -5.17
N PRO A 59 -8.16 20.12 -4.16
CA PRO A 59 -8.70 21.46 -4.36
C PRO A 59 -7.57 22.46 -4.60
N THR A 60 -7.76 23.34 -5.57
CA THR A 60 -6.86 24.44 -5.92
C THR A 60 -7.70 25.71 -6.16
N SER A 61 -7.04 26.86 -6.19
CA SER A 61 -7.64 28.15 -6.54
C SER A 61 -8.16 28.18 -7.99
N GLU A 62 -7.63 27.33 -8.87
CA GLU A 62 -8.09 27.19 -10.27
C GLU A 62 -9.15 26.08 -10.45
N GLY A 63 -9.50 25.34 -9.40
CA GLY A 63 -10.55 24.33 -9.42
C GLY A 63 -10.17 23.03 -8.73
N ILE A 64 -10.41 21.89 -9.40
CA ILE A 64 -10.13 20.55 -8.85
C ILE A 64 -9.11 19.84 -9.72
N LEU A 65 -7.92 19.61 -9.15
CA LEU A 65 -6.88 18.79 -9.75
C LEU A 65 -7.14 17.31 -9.42
N ARG A 66 -7.59 16.54 -10.42
CA ARG A 66 -7.81 15.09 -10.29
C ARG A 66 -6.50 14.32 -10.49
N CYS A 67 -6.12 13.56 -9.46
CA CYS A 67 -4.86 12.82 -9.42
C CYS A 67 -5.08 11.37 -8.99
N THR A 68 -4.21 10.49 -9.46
CA THR A 68 -4.02 9.16 -8.85
C THR A 68 -2.78 9.23 -7.95
N VAL A 69 -2.99 9.18 -6.64
CA VAL A 69 -1.93 9.19 -5.63
C VAL A 69 -1.47 7.77 -5.36
N TRP A 70 -0.15 7.58 -5.39
CA TRP A 70 0.54 6.36 -4.98
C TRP A 70 1.22 6.60 -3.65
N GLU A 71 0.62 6.10 -2.58
CA GLU A 71 1.18 6.14 -1.24
C GLU A 71 2.20 5.03 -1.07
N THR A 72 3.34 5.38 -0.49
CA THR A 72 4.33 4.43 -0.01
C THR A 72 4.27 4.36 1.52
N GLY A 73 4.44 3.14 2.06
CA GLY A 73 4.59 2.90 3.49
C GLY A 73 5.82 3.62 4.08
N ALA A 74 5.93 3.62 5.40
CA ALA A 74 6.95 4.38 6.12
C ALA A 74 8.38 3.85 5.88
N PRO A 75 9.31 4.67 5.35
CA PRO A 75 10.71 4.28 5.18
C PRO A 75 11.51 4.28 6.49
N GLY A 76 11.08 5.00 7.54
CA GLY A 76 11.86 5.25 8.77
C GLY A 76 12.25 4.06 9.65
N CYS A 77 11.76 2.86 9.35
CA CYS A 77 12.21 1.61 9.97
C CYS A 77 12.37 0.48 8.93
N SER A 78 12.37 0.84 7.64
CA SER A 78 12.34 -0.10 6.54
C SER A 78 13.75 -0.62 6.25
N PRO A 79 13.97 -1.94 6.13
CA PRO A 79 15.21 -2.49 5.59
C PRO A 79 15.66 -1.77 4.32
N GLN A 80 16.97 -1.58 4.13
CA GLN A 80 17.57 -0.97 2.93
C GLN A 80 16.95 -1.52 1.62
N SER A 81 16.62 -2.81 1.59
CA SER A 81 16.01 -3.51 0.45
C SER A 81 14.64 -2.96 0.02
N TYR A 82 13.94 -2.23 0.89
CA TYR A 82 12.68 -1.56 0.57
C TYR A 82 12.85 -0.22 -0.12
N ARG A 83 13.99 0.46 0.06
CA ARG A 83 14.24 1.78 -0.55
C ARG A 83 14.21 1.70 -2.08
N ASN A 84 14.77 0.65 -2.67
CA ASN A 84 14.72 0.43 -4.13
C ASN A 84 13.30 0.22 -4.65
N LEU A 85 12.44 -0.45 -3.87
CA LEU A 85 11.05 -0.65 -4.22
C LEU A 85 10.26 0.67 -4.12
N ILE A 86 10.45 1.44 -3.06
CA ILE A 86 9.88 2.78 -2.90
C ILE A 86 10.30 3.68 -4.08
N LYS A 87 11.59 3.69 -4.42
CA LYS A 87 12.11 4.41 -5.60
C LYS A 87 11.34 4.02 -6.85
N SER A 88 11.26 2.72 -7.15
CA SER A 88 10.57 2.25 -8.36
C SER A 88 9.12 2.71 -8.44
N VAL A 89 8.37 2.68 -7.33
CA VAL A 89 6.98 3.15 -7.24
C VAL A 89 6.86 4.67 -7.40
N LEU A 90 7.83 5.44 -6.89
CA LEU A 90 7.82 6.89 -6.98
C LEU A 90 8.34 7.41 -8.33
N THR A 91 9.27 6.70 -8.99
CA THR A 91 9.88 7.06 -10.28
C THR A 91 8.90 7.55 -11.36
N PRO A 92 7.76 6.89 -11.62
CA PRO A 92 6.82 7.32 -12.65
C PRO A 92 5.92 8.50 -12.23
N SER A 93 6.14 9.10 -11.05
CA SER A 93 5.28 10.19 -10.56
C SER A 93 5.59 11.52 -11.24
N ALA A 94 4.55 12.24 -11.64
CA ALA A 94 4.66 13.58 -12.22
C ALA A 94 5.08 14.64 -11.18
N ALA A 95 4.86 14.36 -9.90
CA ALA A 95 5.35 15.12 -8.75
C ALA A 95 5.40 14.22 -7.51
N ILE A 96 6.16 14.63 -6.51
CA ILE A 96 6.26 13.94 -5.22
C ILE A 96 5.79 14.87 -4.12
N ILE A 97 4.87 14.37 -3.30
CA ILE A 97 4.48 14.98 -2.03
C ILE A 97 5.20 14.22 -0.92
N TRP A 98 6.04 14.91 -0.16
CA TRP A 98 6.76 14.36 0.98
C TRP A 98 6.22 14.95 2.29
N LEU A 99 5.67 14.11 3.17
CA LEU A 99 5.16 14.57 4.47
C LEU A 99 6.24 14.44 5.54
N VAL A 100 6.35 15.50 6.34
CA VAL A 100 7.24 15.60 7.49
C VAL A 100 6.38 15.80 8.73
N ASP A 101 6.60 15.01 9.78
CA ASP A 101 5.99 15.27 11.07
C ASP A 101 6.62 16.54 11.67
N GLY A 102 5.90 17.65 11.61
CA GLY A 102 6.38 18.93 12.10
C GLY A 102 6.54 19.02 13.62
N ARG A 103 6.21 17.99 14.39
CA ARG A 103 6.45 17.93 15.85
C ARG A 103 7.65 17.05 16.21
N ASP A 104 8.02 16.11 15.34
CA ASP A 104 9.03 15.10 15.59
C ASP A 104 10.44 15.63 15.29
N ARG A 105 10.99 16.40 16.24
CA ARG A 105 12.32 17.01 16.09
C ARG A 105 13.43 15.98 15.91
N ASP A 106 13.30 14.84 16.61
CA ASP A 106 14.34 13.83 16.72
C ASP A 106 14.54 13.08 15.40
N ARG A 107 13.47 12.90 14.62
CA ARG A 107 13.51 12.18 13.32
C ARG A 107 13.51 13.10 12.10
N LEU A 108 13.72 14.41 12.25
CA LEU A 108 13.84 15.33 11.11
C LEU A 108 15.03 14.99 10.20
N GLU A 109 16.18 14.65 10.80
CA GLU A 109 17.37 14.28 10.04
C GLU A 109 17.12 12.98 9.26
N GLU A 110 16.60 11.96 9.94
CA GLU A 110 16.19 10.70 9.33
C GLU A 110 15.24 10.92 8.15
N SER A 111 14.24 11.79 8.30
CA SER A 111 13.31 12.08 7.20
C SER A 111 13.98 12.78 6.01
N ALA A 112 14.99 13.63 6.25
CA ALA A 112 15.72 14.32 5.20
C ALA A 112 16.66 13.34 4.46
N GLU A 113 17.35 12.48 5.20
CA GLU A 113 18.20 11.41 4.67
C GLU A 113 17.39 10.39 3.85
N GLU A 114 16.18 10.02 4.28
CA GLU A 114 15.30 9.14 3.50
C GLU A 114 14.85 9.80 2.20
N LEU A 115 14.47 11.09 2.23
CA LEU A 115 14.14 11.81 1.01
C LEU A 115 15.36 11.86 0.08
N GLU A 116 16.54 12.20 0.60
CA GLU A 116 17.78 12.20 -0.18
C GLU A 116 18.03 10.83 -0.80
N SER A 117 17.94 9.76 -0.02
CA SER A 117 18.15 8.39 -0.50
C SER A 117 17.16 8.04 -1.61
N VAL A 118 15.87 8.34 -1.44
CA VAL A 118 14.85 8.13 -2.48
C VAL A 118 15.18 8.93 -3.75
N MET A 119 15.73 10.15 -3.61
CA MET A 119 16.09 11.03 -4.73
C MET A 119 17.49 10.75 -5.33
N GLU A 120 18.33 9.94 -4.68
CA GLU A 120 19.68 9.64 -5.15
C GLU A 120 19.64 8.87 -6.47
N PRO A 121 20.33 9.36 -7.52
CA PRO A 121 20.43 8.67 -8.79
C PRO A 121 21.32 7.42 -8.64
N GLY A 122 20.68 6.25 -8.52
CA GLY A 122 21.37 4.96 -8.45
C GLY A 122 20.57 3.88 -9.17
N GLY A 123 21.00 3.52 -10.39
CA GLY A 123 20.45 2.44 -11.20
C GLY A 123 19.49 2.89 -12.32
N ALA A 124 19.14 1.96 -13.23
CA ALA A 124 18.34 2.16 -14.47
C ALA A 124 16.90 2.69 -14.28
N HIS A 125 16.56 3.18 -13.08
CA HIS A 125 15.25 3.66 -12.64
C HIS A 125 15.36 5.04 -11.98
N THR A 126 16.18 5.92 -12.56
CA THR A 126 16.30 7.32 -12.17
C THR A 126 14.92 7.97 -12.17
N LEU A 127 14.44 8.38 -10.98
CA LEU A 127 13.40 9.40 -10.85
C LEU A 127 13.73 10.50 -11.86
N SER A 128 12.79 10.87 -12.72
CA SER A 128 13.06 11.95 -13.65
C SER A 128 13.54 13.13 -12.82
N VAL A 129 14.77 13.58 -13.07
CA VAL A 129 15.46 14.67 -12.36
C VAL A 129 14.62 15.97 -12.33
N THR A 130 13.52 15.98 -13.08
CA THR A 130 12.55 17.06 -13.26
C THR A 130 11.31 17.01 -12.36
N ALA A 131 11.02 15.93 -11.64
CA ALA A 131 9.78 15.84 -10.85
C ALA A 131 9.79 16.86 -9.68
N PRO A 132 8.83 17.79 -9.60
CA PRO A 132 8.77 18.75 -8.50
C PRO A 132 8.45 18.05 -7.17
N ILE A 133 9.02 18.57 -6.08
CA ILE A 133 8.87 18.04 -4.73
C ILE A 133 8.11 19.05 -3.86
N LEU A 134 6.92 18.67 -3.42
CA LEU A 134 6.16 19.41 -2.42
C LEU A 134 6.39 18.77 -1.05
N ILE A 135 7.04 19.50 -0.14
CA ILE A 135 7.20 19.06 1.25
C ILE A 135 6.07 19.67 2.10
N LEU A 136 5.31 18.82 2.78
CA LEU A 136 4.25 19.21 3.71
C LEU A 136 4.69 18.90 5.14
N ALA A 137 5.05 19.93 5.90
CA ALA A 137 5.30 19.82 7.34
C ALA A 137 3.94 19.83 8.07
N THR A 138 3.49 18.66 8.53
CA THR A 138 2.20 18.49 9.19
C THR A 138 2.28 18.84 10.67
N LYS A 139 1.10 18.90 11.34
CA LYS A 139 0.98 19.13 12.79
C LYS A 139 1.56 20.47 13.26
N GLN A 140 1.61 21.46 12.38
CA GLN A 140 2.11 22.81 12.69
C GLN A 140 1.15 23.60 13.60
N ASP A 141 -0.05 23.07 13.84
CA ASP A 141 -1.01 23.55 14.85
C ASP A 141 -0.62 23.16 16.29
N LEU A 142 0.26 22.18 16.48
CA LEU A 142 0.59 21.66 17.81
C LEU A 142 1.64 22.54 18.52
N PRO A 143 1.57 22.63 19.87
CA PRO A 143 2.62 23.27 20.64
C PRO A 143 3.96 22.56 20.43
N ASN A 144 5.04 23.34 20.42
CA ASN A 144 6.41 22.89 20.15
C ASN A 144 6.66 22.34 18.73
N ALA A 145 5.77 22.60 17.78
CA ALA A 145 6.06 22.37 16.37
C ALA A 145 7.41 23.00 15.98
N VAL A 146 8.14 22.29 15.13
CA VAL A 146 9.41 22.70 14.56
C VAL A 146 9.14 23.90 13.65
N PRO A 147 9.86 25.02 13.83
CA PRO A 147 9.78 26.15 12.90
C PRO A 147 10.11 25.73 11.47
N LEU A 148 9.38 26.26 10.50
CA LEU A 148 9.60 25.92 9.08
C LEU A 148 11.01 26.24 8.59
N GLU A 149 11.68 27.22 9.16
CA GLU A 149 13.08 27.55 8.82
C GLU A 149 14.04 26.41 9.17
N ASP A 150 13.82 25.73 10.29
CA ASP A 150 14.66 24.61 10.70
C ASP A 150 14.41 23.38 9.85
N ILE A 151 13.14 23.13 9.48
CA ILE A 151 12.79 22.09 8.50
C ILE A 151 13.46 22.39 7.15
N ARG A 152 13.38 23.64 6.66
CA ARG A 152 14.06 24.05 5.42
C ARG A 152 15.56 23.80 5.47
N ARG A 153 16.21 24.14 6.59
CA ARG A 153 17.65 23.93 6.79
C ARG A 153 18.02 22.45 6.70
N LYS A 154 17.25 21.57 7.35
CA LYS A 154 17.46 20.13 7.34
C LYS A 154 17.27 19.50 5.95
N PHE A 155 16.21 19.89 5.25
CA PHE A 155 15.88 19.32 3.94
C PHE A 155 16.66 19.93 2.76
N ASN A 156 17.44 21.00 2.99
CA ASN A 156 18.14 21.72 1.93
C ASN A 156 19.00 20.82 1.05
N ARG A 157 19.70 19.86 1.65
CA ARG A 157 20.54 18.91 0.91
C ARG A 157 19.72 18.02 -0.02
N ALA A 158 18.64 17.43 0.50
CA ALA A 158 17.75 16.54 -0.25
C ALA A 158 17.05 17.22 -1.45
N ILE A 159 16.73 18.53 -1.33
CA ILE A 159 16.03 19.29 -2.37
C ILE A 159 16.94 20.16 -3.24
N SER A 160 18.24 20.20 -2.96
CA SER A 160 19.18 21.04 -3.70
C SER A 160 19.14 20.73 -5.20
N GLY A 161 19.11 21.77 -6.03
CA GLY A 161 19.05 21.67 -7.49
C GLY A 161 17.70 21.20 -8.05
N ARG A 162 16.66 21.03 -7.22
CA ARG A 162 15.33 20.53 -7.63
C ARG A 162 14.26 21.61 -7.46
N LYS A 163 13.19 21.52 -8.25
CA LYS A 163 12.00 22.36 -8.08
C LYS A 163 11.24 21.89 -6.83
N ALA A 164 11.48 22.53 -5.70
CA ALA A 164 10.90 22.12 -4.43
C ALA A 164 10.39 23.31 -3.60
N VAL A 165 9.39 23.05 -2.76
CA VAL A 165 8.87 24.01 -1.78
C VAL A 165 8.44 23.29 -0.52
N ILE A 166 8.46 24.01 0.61
CA ILE A 166 8.00 23.51 1.91
C ILE A 166 6.86 24.39 2.41
N PHE A 167 5.76 23.76 2.81
CA PHE A 167 4.63 24.41 3.48
C PHE A 167 4.38 23.78 4.85
N GLY A 168 4.07 24.63 5.83
CA GLY A 168 3.53 24.19 7.11
C GLY A 168 2.02 24.06 7.03
N ILE A 169 1.48 22.93 7.47
CA ILE A 169 0.05 22.64 7.38
C ILE A 169 -0.49 22.01 8.67
N SER A 170 -1.80 22.17 8.88
CA SER A 170 -2.58 21.29 9.73
C SER A 170 -3.53 20.45 8.89
N LEU A 171 -3.63 19.16 9.20
CA LEU A 171 -4.67 18.31 8.61
C LEU A 171 -5.98 18.37 9.39
N VAL A 172 -5.93 18.74 10.67
CA VAL A 172 -7.08 18.71 11.59
C VAL A 172 -7.74 20.07 11.77
N GLN A 173 -6.97 21.16 11.74
CA GLN A 173 -7.50 22.51 11.88
C GLN A 173 -8.00 23.02 10.52
N GLU A 174 -9.28 23.38 10.44
CA GLU A 174 -9.84 24.03 9.25
C GLU A 174 -9.32 25.46 9.12
N GLY A 175 -9.15 25.93 7.88
CA GLY A 175 -8.63 27.28 7.61
C GLY A 175 -7.14 27.47 7.91
N SER A 176 -6.36 26.40 8.13
CA SER A 176 -4.90 26.54 8.23
C SER A 176 -4.32 26.92 6.86
N ASP A 177 -3.74 28.12 6.76
CA ASP A 177 -3.40 28.85 5.52
C ASP A 177 -2.41 28.15 4.56
N GLY A 178 -1.86 26.98 4.91
CA GLY A 178 -0.81 26.33 4.13
C GLY A 178 -1.28 25.34 3.04
N LEU A 179 -2.41 24.64 3.24
CA LEU A 179 -2.72 23.48 2.40
C LEU A 179 -3.21 23.86 0.99
N LEU A 180 -4.08 24.87 0.87
CA LEU A 180 -4.54 25.36 -0.42
C LEU A 180 -3.36 25.95 -1.23
N SER A 181 -2.55 26.80 -0.60
CA SER A 181 -1.35 27.38 -1.23
C SER A 181 -0.34 26.32 -1.67
N ALA A 182 -0.20 25.24 -0.89
CA ALA A 182 0.62 24.09 -1.27
C ALA A 182 0.10 23.38 -2.53
N PHE A 183 -1.22 23.21 -2.64
CA PHE A 183 -1.84 22.59 -3.82
C PHE A 183 -1.82 23.49 -5.04
N ASP A 184 -1.97 24.81 -4.87
CA ASP A 184 -1.80 25.78 -5.96
C ASP A 184 -0.37 25.72 -6.52
N TRP A 185 0.63 25.64 -5.63
CA TRP A 185 2.01 25.45 -6.06
C TRP A 185 2.19 24.12 -6.80
N LEU A 186 1.59 23.03 -6.30
CA LEU A 186 1.68 21.72 -6.96
C LEU A 186 1.09 21.76 -8.37
N GLU A 187 -0.09 22.36 -8.54
CA GLU A 187 -0.74 22.50 -9.83
C GLU A 187 0.12 23.33 -10.80
N ALA A 188 0.61 24.49 -10.35
CA ALA A 188 1.52 25.32 -11.13
C ALA A 188 2.82 24.58 -11.46
N ALA A 189 3.34 23.78 -10.54
CA ALA A 189 4.55 22.99 -10.76
C ALA A 189 4.35 21.94 -11.85
N LEU A 190 3.21 21.24 -11.83
CA LEU A 190 2.81 20.25 -12.82
C LEU A 190 2.52 20.86 -14.20
N LYS A 191 1.92 22.05 -14.28
CA LYS A 191 1.67 22.77 -15.55
C LYS A 191 2.98 23.16 -16.26
N ASN A 192 4.01 23.49 -15.48
CA ASN A 192 5.30 23.94 -15.96
C ASN A 192 6.33 22.79 -16.11
N ALA A 193 5.94 21.54 -15.83
CA ALA A 193 6.81 20.40 -16.06
C ALA A 193 6.78 20.05 -17.56
N PRO A 194 7.93 19.73 -18.20
CA PRO A 194 7.92 19.22 -19.56
C PRO A 194 7.04 17.97 -19.59
N SER A 195 6.09 17.93 -20.52
CA SER A 195 5.16 16.82 -20.66
C SER A 195 5.92 15.52 -20.85
N SER A 196 6.02 14.71 -19.79
CA SER A 196 6.46 13.34 -19.89
C SER A 196 5.34 12.55 -20.54
N GLU A 197 5.33 12.47 -21.88
CA GLU A 197 4.61 11.38 -22.54
C GLU A 197 5.17 10.05 -22.02
N PRO A 198 4.32 9.03 -21.80
CA PRO A 198 4.77 7.72 -21.38
C PRO A 198 5.69 7.16 -22.46
N SER A 199 6.99 7.26 -22.24
CA SER A 199 7.99 6.71 -23.14
C SER A 199 7.84 5.19 -23.08
N THR A 200 7.43 4.57 -24.18
CA THR A 200 7.64 3.14 -24.39
C THR A 200 9.14 2.89 -24.33
N VAL A 201 9.64 2.47 -23.16
CA VAL A 201 11.05 2.12 -23.00
C VAL A 201 11.31 0.86 -23.83
N PRO A 202 12.24 0.88 -24.80
CA PRO A 202 12.64 -0.31 -25.52
C PRO A 202 13.34 -1.26 -24.54
N SER A 203 12.85 -2.49 -24.45
CA SER A 203 13.43 -3.56 -23.67
C SER A 203 14.72 -4.06 -24.33
N ASN A 204 15.85 -3.40 -24.06
CA ASN A 204 17.16 -3.99 -24.34
C ASN A 204 17.79 -4.47 -23.03
N SER A 205 17.62 -5.75 -22.76
CA SER A 205 18.38 -6.48 -21.77
C SER A 205 19.78 -6.74 -22.31
N SER A 206 20.81 -6.10 -21.75
CA SER A 206 22.11 -6.74 -21.58
C SER A 206 23.02 -5.95 -20.63
N ASN A 207 23.55 -6.70 -19.68
CA ASN A 207 24.74 -6.44 -18.85
C ASN A 207 24.66 -5.26 -17.87
N LEU A 208 24.08 -5.52 -16.69
CA LEU A 208 24.38 -4.79 -15.46
C LEU A 208 25.27 -5.66 -14.54
N PRO A 209 26.23 -5.05 -13.82
CA PRO A 209 27.05 -5.75 -12.84
C PRO A 209 26.20 -6.21 -11.64
N SER A 210 26.65 -7.29 -11.01
CA SER A 210 25.97 -8.01 -9.93
C SER A 210 25.90 -7.18 -8.64
N ASP A 211 24.72 -6.66 -8.36
CA ASP A 211 24.37 -6.03 -7.09
C ASP A 211 23.75 -7.06 -6.12
N PRO A 212 24.29 -7.26 -4.90
CA PRO A 212 23.71 -8.13 -3.87
C PRO A 212 22.31 -7.68 -3.40
N GLU A 213 21.92 -6.41 -3.60
CA GLU A 213 20.66 -5.84 -3.10
C GLU A 213 19.41 -6.18 -3.93
N GLY A 214 19.58 -6.68 -5.18
CA GLY A 214 18.48 -7.08 -6.06
C GLY A 214 17.77 -8.38 -5.68
N SER A 215 18.15 -9.04 -4.59
CA SER A 215 17.60 -10.34 -4.17
C SER A 215 16.09 -10.27 -3.84
N PHE A 216 15.65 -9.21 -3.15
CA PHE A 216 14.26 -9.08 -2.73
C PHE A 216 13.32 -8.79 -3.91
N GLU A 217 13.69 -7.86 -4.79
CA GLU A 217 12.89 -7.53 -5.98
C GLU A 217 12.80 -8.73 -6.95
N LYS A 218 13.90 -9.46 -7.14
CA LYS A 218 13.91 -10.72 -7.91
C LYS A 218 12.98 -11.76 -7.29
N LYS A 219 13.01 -11.90 -5.96
CA LYS A 219 12.12 -12.82 -5.24
C LYS A 219 10.65 -12.43 -5.40
N LEU A 220 10.32 -11.15 -5.22
CA LEU A 220 8.97 -10.63 -5.40
C LEU A 220 8.48 -10.85 -6.84
N SER A 221 9.33 -10.56 -7.84
CA SER A 221 9.01 -10.77 -9.25
C SER A 221 8.75 -12.25 -9.56
N SER A 222 9.55 -13.16 -8.98
CA SER A 222 9.32 -14.61 -9.09
C SER A 222 8.00 -15.04 -8.44
N TRP A 223 7.63 -14.46 -7.30
CA TRP A 223 6.36 -14.74 -6.63
C TRP A 223 5.16 -14.25 -7.44
N ILE A 224 5.24 -13.06 -8.03
CA ILE A 224 4.19 -12.52 -8.91
C ILE A 224 4.01 -13.42 -10.14
N SER A 225 5.10 -13.78 -10.82
CA SER A 225 5.04 -14.67 -11.98
C SER A 225 4.48 -16.06 -11.65
N ARG A 226 4.77 -16.57 -10.46
CA ARG A 226 4.17 -17.82 -9.96
C ARG A 226 2.68 -17.66 -9.71
N ALA A 227 2.24 -16.55 -9.10
CA ALA A 227 0.81 -16.31 -8.83
C ALA A 227 -0.04 -16.24 -10.10
N GLU A 228 0.53 -15.75 -11.20
CA GLU A 228 -0.17 -15.68 -12.50
C GLU A 228 -0.29 -17.02 -13.23
N THR A 229 0.63 -17.95 -12.97
CA THR A 229 0.68 -19.26 -13.66
C THR A 229 0.17 -20.41 -12.80
N ASP A 230 -0.06 -20.16 -11.51
CA ASP A 230 -0.57 -21.10 -10.54
C ASP A 230 -2.03 -21.54 -10.86
N SER A 231 -2.42 -22.69 -10.30
CA SER A 231 -3.79 -23.23 -10.37
C SER A 231 -4.86 -22.25 -9.86
N SER A 232 -6.14 -22.50 -10.18
CA SER A 232 -7.24 -21.67 -9.65
C SER A 232 -7.31 -21.73 -8.12
N GLN A 233 -8.04 -20.79 -7.51
CA GLN A 233 -8.22 -20.76 -6.06
C GLN A 233 -8.88 -22.04 -5.54
N GLU A 234 -9.91 -22.53 -6.24
CA GLU A 234 -10.68 -23.72 -5.92
C GLU A 234 -9.81 -24.98 -6.05
N GLU A 235 -9.04 -25.07 -7.13
CA GLU A 235 -8.11 -26.17 -7.35
C GLU A 235 -7.01 -26.19 -6.28
N PHE A 236 -6.43 -25.02 -5.96
CA PHE A 236 -5.43 -24.90 -4.91
C PHE A 236 -5.95 -25.35 -3.54
N LEU A 237 -7.17 -24.95 -3.15
CA LEU A 237 -7.80 -25.42 -1.91
C LEU A 237 -8.10 -26.92 -1.94
N SER A 238 -8.55 -27.45 -3.08
CA SER A 238 -8.76 -28.89 -3.27
C SER A 238 -7.46 -29.68 -3.09
N GLN A 239 -6.37 -29.25 -3.72
CA GLN A 239 -5.02 -29.82 -3.57
C GLN A 239 -4.53 -29.73 -2.12
N PHE A 240 -4.79 -28.63 -1.42
CA PHE A 240 -4.46 -28.48 -0.01
C PHE A 240 -5.20 -29.49 0.87
N HIS A 241 -6.52 -29.64 0.69
CA HIS A 241 -7.32 -30.60 1.45
C HIS A 241 -6.94 -32.06 1.14
N ALA A 242 -6.56 -32.34 -0.10
CA ALA A 242 -6.07 -33.64 -0.55
C ALA A 242 -4.61 -33.93 -0.17
N ILE A 243 -3.93 -33.03 0.54
CA ILE A 243 -2.51 -33.18 0.92
C ILE A 243 -1.58 -33.28 -0.30
N ASN A 244 -1.96 -32.66 -1.41
CA ASN A 244 -1.32 -32.81 -2.73
C ASN A 244 -0.92 -31.48 -3.40
N LEU A 245 -0.60 -30.45 -2.61
CA LEU A 245 0.04 -29.24 -3.14
C LEU A 245 1.38 -29.58 -3.81
N PRO A 246 1.82 -28.83 -4.83
CA PRO A 246 3.07 -29.10 -5.55
C PRO A 246 4.32 -28.71 -4.76
N SER A 247 4.20 -27.79 -3.81
CA SER A 247 5.30 -27.38 -2.93
C SER A 247 4.80 -26.81 -1.62
N TRP A 248 5.64 -26.93 -0.58
CA TRP A 248 5.40 -26.39 0.74
C TRP A 248 6.50 -25.38 1.11
N ASP A 249 6.33 -24.11 0.72
CA ASP A 249 7.28 -23.02 0.98
C ASP A 249 6.58 -21.78 1.55
N HIS A 250 7.33 -20.69 1.80
CA HIS A 250 6.76 -19.46 2.37
C HIS A 250 5.65 -18.88 1.49
N TYR A 251 5.81 -18.93 0.15
CA TYR A 251 4.78 -18.49 -0.79
C TYR A 251 3.48 -19.27 -0.62
N THR A 252 3.57 -20.61 -0.52
CA THR A 252 2.41 -21.47 -0.32
C THR A 252 1.64 -21.10 0.96
N HIS A 253 2.34 -20.75 2.05
CA HIS A 253 1.69 -20.34 3.31
C HIS A 253 0.96 -19.00 3.17
N ILE A 254 1.58 -18.01 2.52
CA ILE A 254 0.97 -16.70 2.27
C ILE A 254 -0.23 -16.83 1.34
N ARG A 255 -0.11 -17.60 0.25
CA ARG A 255 -1.20 -17.86 -0.70
C ARG A 255 -2.37 -18.56 -0.02
N LEU A 256 -2.11 -19.57 0.81
CA LEU A 256 -3.13 -20.26 1.58
C LEU A 256 -3.86 -19.33 2.55
N ALA A 257 -3.12 -18.50 3.28
CA ALA A 257 -3.71 -17.52 4.17
C ALA A 257 -4.58 -16.52 3.39
N TYR A 258 -4.07 -16.00 2.27
CA TYR A 258 -4.81 -15.06 1.41
C TYR A 258 -6.12 -15.67 0.94
N VAL A 259 -6.05 -16.82 0.27
CA VAL A 259 -7.19 -17.52 -0.31
C VAL A 259 -8.25 -17.86 0.74
N ILE A 260 -7.85 -18.40 1.90
CA ILE A 260 -8.82 -18.77 2.94
C ILE A 260 -9.46 -17.51 3.55
N LEU A 261 -8.69 -16.44 3.78
CA LEU A 261 -9.20 -15.21 4.38
C LEU A 261 -10.14 -14.44 3.44
N THR A 262 -9.84 -14.38 2.14
CA THR A 262 -10.71 -13.73 1.15
C THR A 262 -11.98 -14.54 0.89
N THR A 263 -11.92 -15.87 0.97
CA THR A 263 -13.07 -16.74 0.70
C THR A 263 -14.02 -16.88 1.90
N PHE A 264 -13.48 -17.08 3.10
CA PHE A 264 -14.26 -17.46 4.28
C PHE A 264 -14.31 -16.36 5.36
N GLY A 265 -13.60 -15.25 5.14
CA GLY A 265 -13.43 -14.19 6.12
C GLY A 265 -12.54 -14.60 7.30
N ARG A 266 -12.10 -13.63 8.09
CA ARG A 266 -11.14 -13.86 9.18
C ARG A 266 -11.65 -14.80 10.27
N GLN A 267 -12.91 -14.64 10.69
CA GLN A 267 -13.45 -15.37 11.84
C GLN A 267 -13.40 -16.88 11.63
N LYS A 268 -13.88 -17.37 10.48
CA LYS A 268 -13.81 -18.79 10.12
C LYS A 268 -12.44 -19.18 9.55
N GLY A 269 -11.90 -18.32 8.69
CA GLY A 269 -10.67 -18.60 7.95
C GLY A 269 -9.45 -18.80 8.84
N LYS A 270 -9.34 -18.09 9.96
CA LYS A 270 -8.26 -18.30 10.94
C LYS A 270 -8.20 -19.77 11.37
N ASP A 271 -9.30 -20.32 11.87
CA ASP A 271 -9.33 -21.69 12.40
C ASP A 271 -9.10 -22.73 11.30
N MET A 272 -9.60 -22.47 10.09
CA MET A 272 -9.31 -23.29 8.90
C MET A 272 -7.82 -23.32 8.58
N ILE A 273 -7.13 -22.18 8.68
CA ILE A 273 -5.67 -22.10 8.45
C ILE A 273 -4.92 -22.85 9.55
N PHE A 274 -5.25 -22.63 10.83
CA PHE A 274 -4.58 -23.33 11.94
C PHE A 274 -4.72 -24.85 11.80
N ASN A 275 -5.95 -25.34 11.73
CA ASN A 275 -6.24 -26.77 11.69
C ASN A 275 -5.72 -27.40 10.38
N GLY A 276 -5.87 -26.69 9.27
CA GLY A 276 -5.44 -27.15 7.95
C GLY A 276 -3.92 -27.28 7.86
N ILE A 277 -3.17 -26.23 8.25
CA ILE A 277 -1.70 -26.25 8.19
C ILE A 277 -1.15 -27.32 9.14
N GLU A 278 -1.68 -27.44 10.35
CA GLU A 278 -1.24 -28.46 11.30
C GLU A 278 -1.45 -29.87 10.73
N LYS A 279 -2.64 -30.15 10.18
CA LYS A 279 -2.94 -31.42 9.51
C LYS A 279 -2.00 -31.66 8.33
N TYR A 280 -1.81 -30.65 7.48
CA TYR A 280 -0.95 -30.76 6.30
C TYR A 280 0.49 -31.07 6.67
N ILE A 281 1.04 -30.39 7.68
CA ILE A 281 2.40 -30.64 8.17
C ILE A 281 2.57 -32.07 8.69
N ARG A 282 1.58 -32.58 9.43
CA ARG A 282 1.61 -33.94 9.99
C ARG A 282 1.53 -35.03 8.93
N SER A 283 0.83 -34.79 7.82
CA SER A 283 0.48 -35.83 6.84
C SER A 283 1.25 -35.75 5.52
N SER A 284 1.78 -34.57 5.14
CA SER A 284 2.43 -34.41 3.84
C SER A 284 3.92 -34.77 3.90
N PRO A 285 4.44 -35.55 2.93
CA PRO A 285 5.88 -35.80 2.81
C PRO A 285 6.66 -34.56 2.35
N GLN A 286 6.00 -33.52 1.83
CA GLN A 286 6.65 -32.33 1.29
C GLN A 286 7.12 -31.33 2.35
N THR A 287 6.76 -31.54 3.63
CA THR A 287 6.98 -30.56 4.69
C THR A 287 8.40 -30.57 5.25
N ARG A 288 9.28 -31.47 4.75
CA ARG A 288 10.73 -31.54 5.03
C ARG A 288 11.06 -31.47 6.53
N GLY A 289 10.28 -32.12 7.38
CA GLY A 289 10.50 -32.16 8.84
C GLY A 289 10.17 -30.87 9.59
N ARG A 290 9.48 -29.91 8.96
CA ARG A 290 9.00 -28.71 9.65
C ARG A 290 7.92 -29.06 10.68
N THR A 291 7.86 -28.29 11.75
CA THR A 291 6.82 -28.40 12.78
C THR A 291 5.86 -27.23 12.71
N PHE A 292 4.59 -27.48 13.05
CA PHE A 292 3.61 -26.42 13.21
C PHE A 292 4.00 -25.47 14.37
N HIS A 293 3.74 -24.18 14.19
CA HIS A 293 4.12 -23.13 15.14
C HIS A 293 3.00 -22.09 15.27
N VAL A 294 2.31 -22.09 16.41
CA VAL A 294 1.07 -21.34 16.61
C VAL A 294 1.28 -19.82 16.48
N THR A 295 2.24 -19.23 17.21
CA THR A 295 2.48 -17.78 17.16
C THR A 295 2.92 -17.30 15.77
N MET A 296 3.83 -18.02 15.10
CA MET A 296 4.29 -17.70 13.75
C MET A 296 3.14 -17.78 12.72
N THR A 297 2.28 -18.81 12.80
CA THR A 297 1.10 -18.90 11.95
C THR A 297 0.13 -17.75 12.22
N TYR A 298 -0.11 -17.40 13.49
CA TYR A 298 -0.94 -16.24 13.84
C TYR A 298 -0.38 -14.94 13.26
N PHE A 299 0.93 -14.72 13.39
CA PHE A 299 1.62 -13.54 12.85
C PHE A 299 1.35 -13.36 11.36
N TRP A 300 1.52 -14.42 10.56
CA TRP A 300 1.27 -14.35 9.11
C TRP A 300 -0.21 -14.18 8.77
N ILE A 301 -1.13 -14.82 9.49
CA ILE A 301 -2.57 -14.58 9.33
C ILE A 301 -2.91 -13.11 9.61
N GLN A 302 -2.31 -12.51 10.65
CA GLN A 302 -2.52 -11.12 10.98
C GLN A 302 -2.04 -10.18 9.87
N LEU A 303 -0.82 -10.40 9.38
CA LEU A 303 -0.23 -9.58 8.33
C LEU A 303 -0.95 -9.69 6.99
N VAL A 304 -1.33 -10.91 6.58
CA VAL A 304 -2.09 -11.11 5.34
C VAL A 304 -3.47 -10.48 5.45
N HIS A 305 -4.17 -10.68 6.57
CA HIS A 305 -5.47 -10.04 6.78
C HIS A 305 -5.38 -8.52 6.79
N PHE A 306 -4.36 -7.95 7.45
CA PHE A 306 -4.13 -6.52 7.44
C PHE A 306 -3.89 -6.00 6.02
N GLY A 307 -3.07 -6.70 5.22
CA GLY A 307 -2.86 -6.34 3.82
C GLY A 307 -4.13 -6.39 2.99
N ILE A 308 -4.96 -7.44 3.15
CA ILE A 308 -6.26 -7.58 2.46
C ILE A 308 -7.17 -6.38 2.78
N CYS A 309 -7.26 -5.99 4.05
CA CYS A 309 -8.11 -4.87 4.48
C CYS A 309 -7.62 -3.50 4.00
N ASN A 310 -6.35 -3.37 3.60
CA ASN A 310 -5.78 -2.14 3.04
C ASN A 310 -5.71 -2.14 1.50
N MET A 311 -6.18 -3.21 0.84
CA MET A 311 -6.27 -3.23 -0.61
C MET A 311 -7.27 -2.16 -1.08
N PRO A 312 -6.99 -1.44 -2.18
CA PRO A 312 -7.94 -0.52 -2.78
C PRO A 312 -9.24 -1.26 -3.12
N SER A 313 -10.38 -0.71 -2.71
CA SER A 313 -11.69 -1.26 -3.06
C SER A 313 -11.86 -1.34 -4.58
N SER A 314 -12.32 -2.47 -5.10
CA SER A 314 -12.67 -2.65 -6.52
C SER A 314 -13.96 -1.92 -6.94
N LEU A 315 -14.63 -1.25 -5.99
CA LEU A 315 -15.82 -0.46 -6.27
C LEU A 315 -15.38 0.81 -7.02
N PRO A 316 -15.91 1.06 -8.24
CA PRO A 316 -15.70 2.35 -8.87
C PRO A 316 -16.21 3.43 -7.91
N ASP A 317 -15.38 4.45 -7.67
CA ASP A 317 -15.81 5.68 -6.99
C ASP A 317 -17.07 6.16 -7.71
N THR A 318 -18.24 5.92 -7.13
CA THR A 318 -19.47 6.56 -7.59
C THR A 318 -19.24 8.04 -7.31
N ASP A 319 -18.98 8.81 -8.35
CA ASP A 319 -18.99 10.27 -8.30
C ASP A 319 -20.33 10.68 -7.67
N THR A 320 -20.32 10.97 -6.37
CA THR A 320 -21.44 11.59 -5.67
C THR A 320 -21.46 13.06 -6.04
N THR A 321 -21.72 13.34 -7.31
CA THR A 321 -22.29 14.59 -7.79
C THR A 321 -23.56 14.21 -8.54
N LYS A 322 -24.57 13.73 -7.80
CA LYS A 322 -25.94 13.82 -8.30
C LYS A 322 -26.47 15.17 -7.88
N GLU A 323 -26.66 16.02 -8.89
CA GLU A 323 -27.44 17.23 -8.84
C GLU A 323 -28.77 16.96 -8.11
N GLU A 324 -29.03 17.75 -7.08
CA GLU A 324 -30.35 17.85 -6.47
C GLU A 324 -31.33 18.38 -7.51
N SER A 325 -32.27 17.54 -7.96
CA SER A 325 -33.53 18.04 -8.49
C SER A 325 -34.69 17.07 -8.25
N HIS A 326 -35.70 17.62 -7.57
CA HIS A 326 -37.12 17.26 -7.52
C HIS A 326 -37.60 15.93 -6.90
N LYS A 327 -38.13 16.06 -5.67
CA LYS A 327 -39.50 15.71 -5.21
C LYS A 327 -40.32 14.78 -6.13
N ASP A 328 -40.76 13.62 -5.64
CA ASP A 328 -42.09 13.43 -5.02
C ASP A 328 -42.46 11.94 -4.79
N THR A 329 -43.21 11.73 -3.71
CA THR A 329 -44.18 10.65 -3.39
C THR A 329 -43.71 9.25 -2.95
N TYR A 330 -44.02 8.97 -1.68
CA TYR A 330 -44.18 7.65 -1.06
C TYR A 330 -45.40 6.91 -1.64
N SER A 331 -45.26 5.63 -2.00
CA SER A 331 -46.39 4.69 -2.00
C SER A 331 -45.91 3.26 -1.70
N SER A 332 -46.76 2.55 -0.98
CA SER A 332 -46.60 1.25 -0.34
C SER A 332 -46.71 0.05 -1.29
N ASP A 333 -46.29 -1.10 -0.75
CA ASP A 333 -46.65 -2.48 -1.09
C ASP A 333 -46.03 -3.15 -2.33
N ALA A 334 -45.11 -4.10 -2.08
CA ALA A 334 -45.18 -5.47 -2.61
C ALA A 334 -44.10 -6.39 -2.00
N ASP A 335 -44.55 -7.58 -1.61
CA ASP A 335 -43.82 -8.69 -1.00
C ASP A 335 -43.00 -9.52 -2.02
N VAL A 336 -41.91 -10.12 -1.50
CA VAL A 336 -41.28 -11.44 -1.78
C VAL A 336 -40.88 -11.85 -3.22
N THR A 337 -39.64 -12.39 -3.30
CA THR A 337 -39.01 -13.20 -4.37
C THR A 337 -38.54 -12.52 -5.67
N THR A 338 -37.21 -12.34 -5.79
CA THR A 338 -36.33 -12.84 -6.89
C THR A 338 -34.95 -12.16 -6.86
N VAL A 339 -34.06 -12.62 -5.97
CA VAL A 339 -32.62 -12.27 -6.01
C VAL A 339 -31.91 -13.39 -6.76
N ALA A 340 -32.00 -13.41 -8.09
CA ALA A 340 -31.21 -14.34 -8.91
C ALA A 340 -31.06 -13.99 -10.41
N GLU A 341 -31.81 -13.05 -11.00
CA GLU A 341 -31.88 -12.97 -12.48
C GLU A 341 -31.51 -11.63 -13.13
N SER A 342 -30.93 -10.66 -12.42
CA SER A 342 -30.51 -9.39 -13.07
C SER A 342 -29.12 -9.43 -13.75
N TYR A 343 -28.45 -10.59 -13.82
CA TYR A 343 -27.18 -10.75 -14.55
C TYR A 343 -27.40 -11.48 -15.88
N ARG A 344 -28.08 -10.86 -16.85
CA ARG A 344 -27.98 -11.19 -18.29
C ARG A 344 -28.88 -10.27 -19.11
N SER A 345 -28.38 -9.07 -19.42
CA SER A 345 -28.63 -8.39 -20.69
C SER A 345 -28.06 -6.99 -20.63
N PHE A 346 -26.84 -6.82 -21.11
CA PHE A 346 -26.46 -5.64 -21.88
C PHE A 346 -25.21 -5.97 -22.68
N SER A 347 -25.41 -6.47 -23.90
CA SER A 347 -24.37 -6.49 -24.91
C SER A 347 -24.54 -5.24 -25.78
N SER A 348 -23.54 -4.37 -25.78
CA SER A 348 -22.76 -3.99 -26.96
C SER A 348 -22.13 -2.62 -26.77
N THR A 349 -20.85 -2.54 -27.12
CA THR A 349 -20.01 -1.35 -27.30
C THR A 349 -19.69 -0.53 -26.05
N SER A 350 -18.50 -0.76 -25.47
CA SER A 350 -17.54 0.24 -24.97
C SER A 350 -16.33 -0.46 -24.35
N SER A 351 -15.13 0.05 -24.66
CA SER A 351 -13.77 -0.38 -24.25
C SER A 351 -13.66 -1.29 -23.02
N PHE A 352 -13.14 -2.50 -23.24
CA PHE A 352 -12.74 -3.48 -22.23
C PHE A 352 -11.81 -2.84 -21.18
N THR A 353 -12.33 -2.58 -19.98
CA THR A 353 -11.52 -2.61 -18.76
C THR A 353 -11.69 -4.02 -18.20
N LEU A 354 -10.70 -4.87 -18.43
CA LEU A 354 -10.67 -6.21 -17.84
C LEU A 354 -10.70 -6.05 -16.33
N LEU A 355 -11.80 -6.45 -15.68
CA LEU A 355 -11.78 -6.74 -14.25
C LEU A 355 -10.68 -7.79 -14.00
N PRO A 356 -9.84 -7.65 -12.96
CA PRO A 356 -8.84 -8.66 -12.66
C PRO A 356 -9.53 -10.01 -12.45
N SER A 357 -9.03 -11.07 -13.11
CA SER A 357 -9.44 -12.43 -12.79
C SER A 357 -9.04 -12.81 -11.34
N PRO A 358 -9.69 -13.77 -10.68
CA PRO A 358 -9.33 -14.20 -9.31
C PRO A 358 -7.86 -14.59 -9.13
N GLN A 359 -7.19 -15.07 -10.19
CA GLN A 359 -5.76 -15.39 -10.19
C GLN A 359 -4.88 -14.13 -10.19
N THR A 360 -5.33 -13.06 -10.85
CA THR A 360 -4.65 -11.75 -10.83
C THR A 360 -4.84 -10.99 -9.51
N GLU A 361 -5.82 -11.35 -8.68
CA GLU A 361 -6.03 -10.69 -7.38
C GLU A 361 -4.91 -10.99 -6.39
N PHE A 362 -4.42 -12.24 -6.30
CA PHE A 362 -3.32 -12.57 -5.39
C PHE A 362 -2.00 -11.93 -5.85
N ALA A 363 -1.74 -11.90 -7.17
CA ALA A 363 -0.59 -11.20 -7.72
C ALA A 363 -0.64 -9.69 -7.42
N GLY A 364 -1.81 -9.06 -7.53
CA GLY A 364 -2.05 -7.68 -7.12
C GLY A 364 -1.83 -7.46 -5.62
N PHE A 365 -2.32 -8.39 -4.77
CA PHE A 365 -2.09 -8.37 -3.33
C PHE A 365 -0.60 -8.39 -2.98
N LEU A 366 0.18 -9.30 -3.60
CA LEU A 366 1.64 -9.37 -3.40
C LEU A 366 2.35 -8.09 -3.82
N LEU A 367 1.86 -7.44 -4.87
CA LEU A 367 2.43 -6.21 -5.39
C LEU A 367 2.22 -5.03 -4.44
N LEU A 368 1.04 -4.91 -3.81
CA LEU A 368 0.75 -3.86 -2.84
C LEU A 368 1.24 -4.18 -1.42
N ASN A 369 1.45 -5.45 -1.11
CA ASN A 369 1.91 -5.93 0.19
C ASN A 369 3.23 -6.72 0.09
N PRO A 370 4.29 -6.15 -0.52
CA PRO A 370 5.52 -6.88 -0.82
C PRO A 370 6.22 -7.44 0.42
N PHE A 371 6.03 -6.82 1.59
CA PHE A 371 6.59 -7.27 2.87
C PHE A 371 6.27 -8.72 3.21
N VAL A 372 5.14 -9.26 2.74
CA VAL A 372 4.76 -10.67 3.00
C VAL A 372 5.75 -11.66 2.39
N ALA A 373 6.55 -11.26 1.40
CA ALA A 373 7.58 -12.10 0.80
C ALA A 373 8.85 -12.25 1.67
N GLN A 374 8.98 -11.47 2.75
CA GLN A 374 10.12 -11.52 3.67
C GLN A 374 9.89 -12.51 4.83
N PRO A 375 10.49 -13.71 4.83
CA PRO A 375 10.20 -14.74 5.85
C PRO A 375 10.64 -14.34 7.26
N ASN A 376 11.55 -13.38 7.39
CA ASN A 376 12.10 -12.93 8.67
C ASN A 376 11.43 -11.66 9.21
N LEU A 377 10.35 -11.17 8.58
CA LEU A 377 9.67 -9.94 8.99
C LEU A 377 9.21 -9.96 10.47
N TRP A 378 8.99 -11.15 11.03
CA TRP A 378 8.66 -11.31 12.44
C TRP A 378 9.76 -10.77 13.39
N GLU A 379 11.01 -10.65 12.94
CA GLU A 379 12.13 -10.12 13.75
C GLU A 379 11.92 -8.65 14.15
N GLU A 380 11.10 -7.90 13.43
CA GLU A 380 10.71 -6.52 13.77
C GLU A 380 9.74 -6.47 14.96
N TYR A 381 8.98 -7.55 15.21
CA TYR A 381 7.93 -7.60 16.21
C TYR A 381 8.35 -8.41 17.43
N TYR A 382 9.12 -9.47 17.21
CA TYR A 382 9.53 -10.42 18.24
C TYR A 382 11.05 -10.45 18.41
N SER A 383 11.50 -10.62 19.65
CA SER A 383 12.82 -11.20 19.93
C SER A 383 12.84 -12.69 19.59
N LYS A 384 14.04 -13.22 19.32
CA LYS A 384 14.23 -14.66 19.08
C LYS A 384 13.81 -15.48 20.30
N ASP A 385 14.10 -14.98 21.50
CA ASP A 385 13.77 -15.65 22.76
C ASP A 385 12.27 -15.81 22.95
N VAL A 386 11.48 -14.79 22.59
CA VAL A 386 10.02 -14.86 22.67
C VAL A 386 9.46 -15.77 21.58
N ILE A 387 9.78 -15.55 20.31
CA ILE A 387 9.09 -16.29 19.23
C ILE A 387 9.52 -17.75 19.12
N MET A 388 10.76 -18.09 19.52
CA MET A 388 11.25 -19.47 19.48
C MET A 388 10.95 -20.23 20.78
N SER A 389 10.26 -19.62 21.74
CA SER A 389 9.88 -20.25 23.01
C SER A 389 8.92 -21.45 22.81
N PRO A 390 8.96 -22.46 23.69
CA PRO A 390 7.97 -23.54 23.69
C PRO A 390 6.52 -23.05 23.78
N GLU A 391 6.30 -21.96 24.51
CA GLU A 391 5.01 -21.29 24.69
C GLU A 391 4.52 -20.71 23.37
N ALA A 392 5.36 -19.97 22.64
CA ALA A 392 5.01 -19.42 21.33
C ALA A 392 4.79 -20.50 20.25
N LYS A 393 5.46 -21.64 20.39
CA LYS A 393 5.27 -22.79 19.50
C LYS A 393 3.90 -23.43 19.67
N LYS A 394 3.41 -23.57 20.91
CA LYS A 394 2.15 -24.26 21.26
C LYS A 394 0.95 -23.32 21.41
N GLY A 395 1.18 -22.05 21.68
CA GLY A 395 0.16 -21.04 21.96
C GLY A 395 0.45 -19.73 21.23
N MET A 396 -0.49 -18.80 21.31
CA MET A 396 -0.30 -17.43 20.81
C MET A 396 0.34 -16.59 21.91
N VAL A 397 1.49 -16.01 21.61
CA VAL A 397 2.21 -15.06 22.47
C VAL A 397 2.25 -13.71 21.75
N LEU A 398 2.06 -12.63 22.49
CA LEU A 398 2.13 -11.27 21.93
C LEU A 398 3.59 -10.86 21.67
N PRO A 399 3.84 -9.99 20.66
CA PRO A 399 5.17 -9.49 20.41
C PRO A 399 5.70 -8.57 21.51
N ASP A 400 7.01 -8.59 21.71
CA ASP A 400 7.75 -7.86 22.75
C ASP A 400 8.47 -6.61 22.23
N LYS A 401 8.74 -6.50 20.92
CA LYS A 401 9.39 -5.31 20.33
C LYS A 401 8.38 -4.29 19.80
N LYS A 402 7.39 -4.78 19.05
CA LYS A 402 6.41 -3.94 18.35
C LYS A 402 5.07 -4.64 18.28
N SER A 403 3.99 -3.91 18.58
CA SER A 403 2.62 -4.44 18.47
C SER A 403 2.29 -4.89 17.04
N LEU A 404 1.51 -5.96 16.91
CA LEU A 404 0.98 -6.38 15.61
C LEU A 404 0.02 -5.31 15.04
N PRO A 405 -0.12 -5.21 13.71
CA PRO A 405 -1.15 -4.36 13.11
C PRO A 405 -2.52 -4.71 13.66
N SER A 406 -3.29 -3.71 14.10
CA SER A 406 -4.69 -3.89 14.46
C SER A 406 -5.57 -3.17 13.43
N LEU A 407 -6.84 -3.58 13.31
CA LEU A 407 -7.85 -2.85 12.51
C LEU A 407 -8.86 -2.17 13.44
N VAL A 408 -8.47 -1.91 14.70
CA VAL A 408 -9.39 -1.40 15.72
C VAL A 408 -9.82 0.02 15.36
N TYR A 409 -11.06 0.15 14.89
CA TYR A 409 -11.79 1.40 14.88
C TYR A 409 -12.08 1.78 16.33
N HIS A 410 -11.35 2.73 16.89
CA HIS A 410 -11.82 3.40 18.09
C HIS A 410 -12.92 4.37 17.67
N THR A 411 -14.18 3.95 17.81
CA THR A 411 -15.27 4.93 17.83
C THR A 411 -15.12 5.71 19.13
N ILE A 412 -14.43 6.85 19.10
CA ILE A 412 -14.51 7.80 20.20
C ILE A 412 -15.95 8.32 20.20
N LYS A 413 -16.74 7.86 21.17
CA LYS A 413 -17.98 8.56 21.54
C LYS A 413 -17.56 9.98 21.93
N ARG A 414 -18.14 10.94 21.21
CA ARG A 414 -17.96 12.39 21.37
C ARG A 414 -17.95 12.84 22.82
#